data_AF-A0A953F7N3-F1
#
_entry.id   AF-A0A953F7N3-F1
#
_cell.length_a   1.000
_cell.length_b   1.000
_cell.length_c   1.000
_cell.angle_alpha   90.00
_cell.angle_beta   90.00
_cell.angle_gamma   90.00
#
_symmetry.space_group_name_H-M   'P 1'
#
loop_
_entity.id
_entity.type
_entity.pdbx_description
1 polymer ?
#
loop_
_entity_poly.entity_id
_entity_poly.type
_entity_poly.pdbx_seq_one_letter_code
_entity_poly.pdbx_strand_id
1 'polypeptide(L)'
;MKKILACLLCTMAVCWTTSAQQVTPLYPGVAPGSESWTWNEAENNDNFFRTRVVYNVSRPTITAYLPNPWSANGTAVVIFPGGGFHTLSIDSEGIDVARWLNERGVAAFVVKYRLVHSLTEDPVKELVGKMSVPGKMDADNEPVIPLAIQDGRTAIAWVRSHAKELNVNPSRIGIMGFSAGGTVATACLYNYNAENRPDFAAPIYPYIRPQAKGTAAADAPPVFIVAATDDQLGLAPHSVQLYSDWISNKHEAELHMYGNGGHGFGMRVQDIPTDTWIDRFGDWLLMRGLLKPSDPNHWMNKFTPQQLIRMKKEGDERTRNDWANLSRFAADNKKVAAPAAGENRVVFMGNSITEGWGNLDPDFFKGKPYINRGISGQTTPQMLLRFHQDVIALQPKVVVILAGTNDIAGNTGPTTLEQIMDNLTAMAELAQSHGIKVVLSSVVPAFDYPWRPGLQPAEKIFKLNQMIRSWADQHQCVYVDYFSAMADERKGLRAGLGDDGVHPNLAGYRIMEPLVEKAISQALKK
;
A
#
# COMPACT_ATOMS: atom_id res chain seq x y z
N MET A 1 21.63 58.25 -29.35
CA MET A 1 21.43 56.86 -29.81
C MET A 1 21.96 55.90 -28.73
N LYS A 2 21.11 55.43 -27.82
CA LYS A 2 21.45 54.40 -26.82
C LYS A 2 20.61 53.16 -27.15
N LYS A 3 21.28 52.06 -27.52
CA LYS A 3 20.66 50.77 -27.83
C LYS A 3 20.35 50.05 -26.51
N ILE A 4 19.08 49.72 -26.29
CA ILE A 4 18.60 48.89 -25.18
C ILE A 4 18.70 47.43 -25.64
N LEU A 5 19.43 46.62 -24.88
CA LEU A 5 19.56 45.17 -25.07
C LEU A 5 18.41 44.50 -24.32
N ALA A 6 17.47 43.87 -25.03
CA ALA A 6 16.42 43.06 -24.43
C ALA A 6 16.93 41.61 -24.29
N CYS A 7 17.10 41.15 -23.05
CA CYS A 7 17.34 39.73 -22.75
C CYS A 7 16.03 38.94 -22.92
N LEU A 8 16.00 38.01 -23.87
CA LEU A 8 14.98 36.98 -23.98
C LEU A 8 15.18 35.95 -22.84
N LEU A 9 14.24 35.93 -21.89
CA LEU A 9 14.05 34.82 -20.97
C LEU A 9 13.33 33.68 -21.72
N CYS A 10 14.05 32.62 -22.06
CA CYS A 10 13.45 31.34 -22.45
C CYS A 10 12.89 30.65 -21.19
N THR A 11 11.60 30.79 -20.93
CA THR A 11 10.87 29.94 -19.98
C THR A 11 10.61 28.58 -20.63
N MET A 12 11.44 27.57 -20.33
CA MET A 12 11.06 26.18 -20.58
C MET A 12 9.89 25.81 -19.68
N ALA A 13 8.68 25.80 -20.23
CA ALA A 13 7.53 25.19 -19.61
C ALA A 13 7.73 23.67 -19.62
N VAL A 14 8.13 23.09 -18.49
CA VAL A 14 8.07 21.65 -18.28
C VAL A 14 6.59 21.28 -18.15
N CYS A 15 6.01 20.76 -19.23
CA CYS A 15 4.68 20.14 -19.19
C CYS A 15 4.74 18.89 -18.33
N TRP A 16 4.22 18.98 -17.11
CA TRP A 16 3.88 17.82 -16.31
C TRP A 16 2.70 17.12 -16.99
N THR A 17 2.93 15.99 -17.64
CA THR A 17 1.84 15.11 -18.04
C THR A 17 1.27 14.49 -16.78
N THR A 18 0.16 15.02 -16.27
CA THR A 18 -0.71 14.27 -15.37
C THR A 18 -1.19 13.05 -16.15
N SER A 19 -0.80 11.84 -15.73
CA SER A 19 -1.35 10.63 -16.34
C SER A 19 -2.81 10.55 -15.90
N ALA A 20 -3.72 11.03 -16.75
CA ALA A 20 -5.15 10.84 -16.55
C ALA A 20 -5.45 9.33 -16.53
N GLN A 21 -6.43 8.94 -15.72
CA GLN A 21 -6.93 7.57 -15.68
C GLN A 21 -7.36 7.14 -17.09
N GLN A 22 -6.73 6.10 -17.66
CA GLN A 22 -6.99 5.69 -19.04
C GLN A 22 -8.28 4.86 -19.11
N VAL A 23 -9.37 5.48 -19.56
CA VAL A 23 -10.63 4.81 -19.89
C VAL A 23 -10.53 4.31 -21.33
N THR A 24 -10.64 2.99 -21.52
CA THR A 24 -10.50 2.35 -22.84
C THR A 24 -11.80 1.66 -23.24
N PRO A 25 -12.33 1.87 -24.46
CA PRO A 25 -13.42 1.05 -24.99
C PRO A 25 -13.02 -0.43 -24.99
N LEU A 26 -13.91 -1.30 -24.51
CA LEU A 26 -13.62 -2.74 -24.42
C LEU A 26 -13.60 -3.41 -25.80
N TYR A 27 -14.31 -2.82 -26.77
CA TYR A 27 -14.38 -3.27 -28.16
C TYR A 27 -13.90 -2.13 -29.08
N PRO A 28 -13.23 -2.44 -30.22
CA PRO A 28 -12.83 -1.43 -31.21
C PRO A 28 -14.00 -0.67 -31.85
N GLY A 29 -15.21 -1.21 -31.78
CA GLY A 29 -16.44 -0.64 -32.33
C GLY A 29 -17.63 -0.84 -31.40
N VAL A 30 -18.84 -0.99 -31.97
CA VAL A 30 -20.02 -1.34 -31.18
C VAL A 30 -19.86 -2.76 -30.63
N ALA A 31 -20.21 -2.96 -29.36
CA ALA A 31 -20.11 -4.27 -28.73
C ALA A 31 -21.07 -5.27 -29.40
N PRO A 32 -20.62 -6.49 -29.76
CA PRO A 32 -21.43 -7.47 -30.48
C PRO A 32 -22.70 -7.85 -29.73
N GLY A 33 -23.86 -7.85 -30.40
CA GLY A 33 -25.16 -8.13 -29.78
C GLY A 33 -25.86 -6.91 -29.15
N SER A 34 -25.25 -5.73 -29.24
CA SER A 34 -25.82 -4.45 -28.81
C SER A 34 -25.78 -3.39 -29.91
N GLU A 35 -25.74 -3.81 -31.18
CA GLU A 35 -25.65 -2.93 -32.35
C GLU A 35 -26.85 -1.98 -32.47
N SER A 36 -28.02 -2.40 -31.99
CA SER A 36 -29.26 -1.62 -31.98
C SER A 36 -29.46 -0.76 -30.74
N TRP A 37 -28.55 -0.79 -29.76
CA TRP A 37 -28.68 -0.04 -28.53
C TRP A 37 -28.28 1.42 -28.74
N THR A 38 -29.20 2.35 -28.49
CA THR A 38 -29.02 3.79 -28.78
C THR A 38 -28.99 4.68 -27.55
N TRP A 39 -29.06 4.11 -26.35
CA TRP A 39 -29.02 4.88 -25.11
C TRP A 39 -27.60 5.21 -24.67
N ASN A 40 -27.48 6.31 -23.93
CA ASN A 40 -26.22 6.80 -23.40
C ASN A 40 -26.06 6.42 -21.93
N GLU A 41 -24.82 6.16 -21.55
CA GLU A 41 -24.43 5.99 -20.16
C GLU A 41 -24.73 7.27 -19.36
N ALA A 42 -25.18 7.09 -18.12
CA ALA A 42 -25.42 8.16 -17.17
C ALA A 42 -25.02 7.74 -15.75
N GLU A 43 -24.90 8.72 -14.85
CA GLU A 43 -24.53 8.50 -13.44
C GLU A 43 -25.63 9.02 -12.51
N ASN A 44 -25.78 8.39 -11.36
CA ASN A 44 -26.66 8.85 -10.28
C ASN A 44 -25.92 8.73 -8.93
N ASN A 45 -25.91 9.81 -8.16
CA ASN A 45 -25.28 9.88 -6.83
C ASN A 45 -26.29 9.92 -5.67
N ASP A 46 -27.54 10.22 -5.99
CA ASP A 46 -28.63 10.37 -5.02
C ASP A 46 -29.61 9.21 -5.20
N ASN A 47 -29.28 8.09 -4.56
CA ASN A 47 -30.03 6.84 -4.65
C ASN A 47 -29.93 6.04 -3.35
N PHE A 48 -30.76 4.99 -3.28
CA PHE A 48 -30.85 4.11 -2.10
C PHE A 48 -29.54 3.38 -1.75
N PHE A 49 -28.64 3.14 -2.71
CA PHE A 49 -27.36 2.46 -2.45
C PHE A 49 -26.32 3.37 -1.79
N ARG A 50 -26.58 4.68 -1.71
CA ARG A 50 -25.70 5.70 -1.08
C ARG A 50 -24.26 5.64 -1.60
N THR A 51 -24.14 5.38 -2.89
CA THR A 51 -22.88 5.37 -3.64
C THR A 51 -23.19 5.83 -5.05
N ARG A 52 -22.19 6.36 -5.75
CA ARG A 52 -22.35 6.68 -7.16
C ARG A 52 -22.61 5.40 -7.92
N VAL A 53 -23.64 5.43 -8.75
CA VAL A 53 -23.94 4.37 -9.70
C VAL A 53 -23.82 4.84 -11.13
N VAL A 54 -23.34 3.96 -12.00
CA VAL A 54 -23.39 4.14 -13.45
C VAL A 54 -24.51 3.27 -14.00
N TYR A 55 -25.29 3.76 -14.95
CA TYR A 55 -26.38 2.99 -15.57
C TYR A 55 -26.43 3.25 -17.08
N ASN A 56 -27.24 2.47 -17.80
CA ASN A 56 -27.39 2.60 -19.25
C ASN A 56 -26.07 2.41 -20.03
N VAL A 57 -25.18 1.54 -19.54
CA VAL A 57 -23.96 1.21 -20.27
C VAL A 57 -24.33 0.39 -21.51
N SER A 58 -24.21 1.00 -22.68
CA SER A 58 -24.34 0.35 -24.00
C SER A 58 -22.99 0.10 -24.68
N ARG A 59 -21.97 0.87 -24.30
CA ARG A 59 -20.60 0.81 -24.83
C ARG A 59 -19.65 0.47 -23.66
N PRO A 60 -19.35 -0.81 -23.45
CA PRO A 60 -18.57 -1.21 -22.28
C PRO A 60 -17.13 -0.67 -22.36
N THR A 61 -16.60 -0.30 -21.20
CA THR A 61 -15.25 0.26 -21.05
C THR A 61 -14.48 -0.45 -19.96
N ILE A 62 -13.16 -0.45 -20.07
CA ILE A 62 -12.22 -0.91 -19.05
C ILE A 62 -11.35 0.28 -18.63
N THR A 63 -11.27 0.51 -17.32
CA THR A 63 -10.47 1.60 -16.75
C THR A 63 -9.34 0.99 -15.94
N ALA A 64 -8.09 1.26 -16.35
CA ALA A 64 -6.90 0.74 -15.69
C ALA A 64 -6.52 1.61 -14.49
N TYR A 65 -6.43 0.99 -13.31
CA TYR A 65 -5.88 1.53 -12.08
C TYR A 65 -4.56 0.80 -11.85
N LEU A 66 -3.45 1.44 -12.18
CA LEU A 66 -2.13 0.81 -12.05
C LEU A 66 -1.48 1.17 -10.71
N PRO A 67 -0.83 0.21 -10.04
CA PRO A 67 -0.07 0.48 -8.82
C PRO A 67 1.15 1.34 -9.16
N ASN A 68 1.79 1.87 -8.12
CA ASN A 68 3.10 2.49 -8.27
C ASN A 68 4.08 1.48 -8.93
N PRO A 69 4.84 1.87 -9.97
CA PRO A 69 5.79 0.96 -10.63
C PRO A 69 6.76 0.26 -9.68
N TRP A 70 7.12 0.89 -8.56
CA TRP A 70 8.03 0.35 -7.54
C TRP A 70 7.38 -0.70 -6.64
N SER A 71 6.06 -0.66 -6.45
CA SER A 71 5.31 -1.67 -5.69
C SER A 71 4.65 -2.73 -6.58
N ALA A 72 4.61 -2.50 -7.90
CA ALA A 72 3.96 -3.39 -8.87
C ALA A 72 4.48 -4.84 -8.74
N ASN A 73 3.57 -5.76 -8.42
CA ASN A 73 3.90 -7.15 -8.15
C ASN A 73 3.59 -8.09 -9.34
N GLY A 74 3.00 -7.54 -10.40
CA GLY A 74 2.62 -8.25 -11.63
C GLY A 74 1.28 -8.96 -11.57
N THR A 75 0.55 -8.91 -10.46
CA THR A 75 -0.80 -9.46 -10.36
C THR A 75 -1.83 -8.44 -10.81
N ALA A 76 -2.88 -8.92 -11.48
CA ALA A 76 -4.00 -8.11 -11.95
C ALA A 76 -5.34 -8.63 -11.44
N VAL A 77 -6.31 -7.74 -11.21
CA VAL A 77 -7.71 -8.08 -10.90
C VAL A 77 -8.63 -7.26 -11.80
N VAL A 78 -9.46 -7.95 -12.59
CA VAL A 78 -10.54 -7.35 -13.37
C VAL A 78 -11.81 -7.31 -12.51
N ILE A 79 -12.35 -6.12 -12.26
CA ILE A 79 -13.38 -5.86 -11.26
C ILE A 79 -14.70 -5.53 -11.95
N PHE A 80 -15.75 -6.27 -11.57
CA PHE A 80 -17.13 -6.12 -12.05
C PHE A 80 -18.03 -5.68 -10.89
N PRO A 81 -18.41 -4.39 -10.81
CA PRO A 81 -19.36 -3.90 -9.81
C PRO A 81 -20.74 -4.57 -9.95
N GLY A 82 -21.50 -4.63 -8.86
CA GLY A 82 -22.88 -5.08 -8.83
C GLY A 82 -23.88 -3.98 -9.16
N GLY A 83 -25.17 -4.28 -8.96
CA GLY A 83 -26.29 -3.38 -9.33
C GLY A 83 -27.39 -4.07 -10.15
N GLY A 84 -27.52 -5.39 -10.01
CA GLY A 84 -28.63 -6.16 -10.57
C GLY A 84 -28.70 -6.22 -12.10
N PHE A 85 -27.62 -5.89 -12.82
CA PHE A 85 -27.59 -5.65 -14.27
C PHE A 85 -28.34 -4.39 -14.74
N HIS A 86 -28.82 -3.55 -13.82
CA HIS A 86 -29.46 -2.26 -14.14
C HIS A 86 -28.54 -1.08 -13.83
N THR A 87 -27.62 -1.24 -12.88
CA THR A 87 -26.64 -0.24 -12.49
C THR A 87 -25.28 -0.89 -12.18
N LEU A 88 -24.26 -0.07 -11.99
CA LEU A 88 -22.94 -0.41 -11.47
C LEU A 88 -22.68 0.41 -10.21
N SER A 89 -22.54 -0.20 -9.04
CA SER A 89 -22.07 0.46 -7.80
C SER A 89 -20.58 0.85 -7.92
N ILE A 90 -20.28 1.80 -8.80
CA ILE A 90 -18.94 1.99 -9.38
C ILE A 90 -17.88 2.39 -8.36
N ASP A 91 -18.25 3.16 -7.33
CA ASP A 91 -17.30 3.59 -6.31
C ASP A 91 -17.03 2.45 -5.31
N SER A 92 -18.06 2.02 -4.58
CA SER A 92 -17.95 1.01 -3.49
C SER A 92 -17.47 -0.37 -3.95
N GLU A 93 -17.88 -0.82 -5.13
CA GLU A 93 -17.60 -2.18 -5.64
C GLU A 93 -16.61 -2.17 -6.81
N GLY A 94 -16.06 -1.00 -7.15
CA GLY A 94 -15.10 -0.80 -8.24
C GLY A 94 -13.88 -0.02 -7.80
N ILE A 95 -14.02 1.31 -7.71
CA ILE A 95 -12.91 2.25 -7.50
C ILE A 95 -12.24 2.07 -6.15
N ASP A 96 -13.00 1.88 -5.07
CA ASP A 96 -12.43 1.72 -3.74
C ASP A 96 -11.68 0.38 -3.61
N VAL A 97 -12.19 -0.68 -4.27
CA VAL A 97 -11.50 -1.97 -4.40
C VAL A 97 -10.20 -1.79 -5.18
N ALA A 98 -10.24 -1.08 -6.31
CA ALA A 98 -9.06 -0.81 -7.13
C ALA A 98 -7.98 -0.03 -6.37
N ARG A 99 -8.38 0.99 -5.58
CA ARG A 99 -7.47 1.75 -4.72
C ARG A 99 -6.77 0.86 -3.70
N TRP A 100 -7.54 0.03 -3.00
CA TRP A 100 -7.00 -0.88 -1.98
C TRP A 100 -6.00 -1.90 -2.56
N LEU A 101 -6.27 -2.39 -3.78
CA LEU A 101 -5.39 -3.30 -4.52
C LEU A 101 -4.10 -2.61 -4.98
N ASN A 102 -4.20 -1.38 -5.49
CA ASN A 102 -3.04 -0.59 -5.94
C ASN A 102 -2.05 -0.32 -4.80
N GLU A 103 -2.54 -0.03 -3.60
CA GLU A 103 -1.71 0.14 -2.39
C GLU A 103 -0.88 -1.11 -2.07
N ARG A 104 -1.29 -2.28 -2.57
CA ARG A 104 -0.60 -3.58 -2.41
C ARG A 104 0.13 -4.03 -3.67
N GLY A 105 0.30 -3.13 -4.65
CA GLY A 105 1.07 -3.42 -5.85
C GLY A 105 0.32 -4.23 -6.92
N VAL A 106 -0.99 -4.41 -6.78
CA VAL A 106 -1.83 -5.14 -7.74
C VAL A 106 -2.41 -4.16 -8.75
N ALA A 107 -2.38 -4.50 -10.04
CA ALA A 107 -3.09 -3.76 -11.09
C ALA A 107 -4.58 -4.08 -11.04
N ALA A 108 -5.43 -3.06 -10.99
CA ALA A 108 -6.87 -3.22 -10.95
C ALA A 108 -7.52 -2.66 -12.22
N PHE A 109 -8.55 -3.34 -12.74
CA PHE A 109 -9.24 -2.94 -13.96
C PHE A 109 -10.73 -2.91 -13.71
N VAL A 110 -11.31 -1.73 -13.55
CA VAL A 110 -12.75 -1.58 -13.31
C VAL A 110 -13.48 -1.58 -14.65
N VAL A 111 -14.44 -2.51 -14.81
CA VAL A 111 -15.18 -2.68 -16.05
C VAL A 111 -16.59 -2.10 -15.91
N LYS A 112 -16.94 -1.19 -16.83
CA LYS A 112 -18.33 -0.83 -17.08
C LYS A 112 -18.88 -1.79 -18.13
N TYR A 113 -19.68 -2.78 -17.71
CA TYR A 113 -20.25 -3.81 -18.58
C TYR A 113 -21.69 -3.45 -18.99
N ARG A 114 -22.21 -4.10 -20.04
CA ARG A 114 -23.53 -3.80 -20.59
C ARG A 114 -24.66 -4.02 -19.59
N LEU A 115 -25.59 -3.07 -19.54
CA LEU A 115 -26.71 -3.04 -18.60
C LEU A 115 -28.07 -2.97 -19.31
N VAL A 116 -29.10 -3.37 -18.57
CA VAL A 116 -30.50 -3.12 -18.93
C VAL A 116 -30.73 -1.60 -18.99
N HIS A 117 -31.44 -1.17 -20.03
CA HIS A 117 -31.84 0.23 -20.21
C HIS A 117 -32.86 0.65 -19.12
N SER A 118 -32.46 1.58 -18.27
CA SER A 118 -33.31 2.36 -17.38
C SER A 118 -34.08 3.40 -18.17
N LEU A 119 -35.37 3.55 -17.87
CA LEU A 119 -36.25 4.57 -18.47
C LEU A 119 -36.44 5.77 -17.55
N THR A 120 -35.70 5.82 -16.43
CA THR A 120 -35.78 6.84 -15.40
C THR A 120 -34.40 7.37 -15.01
N GLU A 121 -34.37 8.54 -14.35
CA GLU A 121 -33.15 9.14 -13.79
C GLU A 121 -32.74 8.54 -12.42
N ASP A 122 -33.59 7.68 -11.85
CA ASP A 122 -33.34 6.93 -10.61
C ASP A 122 -33.43 5.41 -10.91
N PRO A 123 -32.38 4.84 -11.52
CA PRO A 123 -32.37 3.45 -11.94
C PRO A 123 -32.41 2.48 -10.75
N VAL A 124 -31.97 2.92 -9.57
CA VAL A 124 -31.99 2.11 -8.34
C VAL A 124 -33.44 1.95 -7.84
N LYS A 125 -34.22 3.04 -7.83
CA LYS A 125 -35.65 2.96 -7.51
C LYS A 125 -36.42 2.14 -8.54
N GLU A 126 -36.11 2.28 -9.83
CA GLU A 126 -36.68 1.44 -10.89
C GLU A 126 -36.39 -0.04 -10.64
N LEU A 127 -35.13 -0.39 -10.33
CA LEU A 127 -34.70 -1.74 -9.98
C LEU A 127 -35.45 -2.29 -8.75
N VAL A 128 -35.53 -1.53 -7.65
CA VAL A 128 -36.27 -1.95 -6.44
C VAL A 128 -37.75 -2.19 -6.76
N GLY A 129 -38.36 -1.34 -7.59
CA GLY A 129 -39.71 -1.55 -8.10
C GLY A 129 -39.86 -2.86 -8.87
N LYS A 130 -38.90 -3.19 -9.75
CA LYS A 130 -38.88 -4.45 -10.51
C LYS A 130 -38.70 -5.68 -9.63
N MET A 131 -37.90 -5.61 -8.57
CA MET A 131 -37.74 -6.71 -7.60
C MET A 131 -39.04 -7.04 -6.85
N SER A 132 -39.95 -6.08 -6.73
CA SER A 132 -41.24 -6.25 -6.05
C SER A 132 -42.27 -6.96 -6.94
N VAL A 133 -41.97 -7.15 -8.23
CA VAL A 133 -42.84 -7.83 -9.20
C VAL A 133 -42.21 -9.18 -9.56
N PRO A 134 -42.84 -10.32 -9.22
CA PRO A 134 -42.29 -11.65 -9.47
C PRO A 134 -41.85 -11.85 -10.93
N GLY A 135 -40.60 -12.25 -11.14
CA GLY A 135 -40.02 -12.56 -12.45
C GLY A 135 -39.73 -11.35 -13.35
N LYS A 136 -40.10 -10.13 -12.97
CA LYS A 136 -39.89 -8.95 -13.83
C LYS A 136 -38.41 -8.62 -14.02
N MET A 137 -37.65 -8.58 -12.91
CA MET A 137 -36.20 -8.38 -12.98
C MET A 137 -35.52 -9.50 -13.79
N ASP A 138 -35.94 -10.74 -13.61
CA ASP A 138 -35.34 -11.87 -14.34
C ASP A 138 -35.57 -11.77 -15.84
N ALA A 139 -36.78 -11.41 -16.27
CA ALA A 139 -37.12 -11.22 -17.68
C ALA A 139 -36.34 -10.06 -18.33
N ASP A 140 -36.14 -8.97 -17.60
CA ASP A 140 -35.34 -7.83 -18.07
C ASP A 140 -33.84 -8.19 -18.16
N ASN A 141 -33.34 -8.98 -17.21
CA ASN A 141 -31.93 -9.38 -17.15
C ASN A 141 -31.56 -10.47 -18.15
N GLU A 142 -32.49 -11.37 -18.50
CA GLU A 142 -32.27 -12.52 -19.38
C GLU A 142 -31.49 -12.19 -20.67
N PRO A 143 -31.87 -11.17 -21.48
CA PRO A 143 -31.14 -10.84 -22.71
C PRO A 143 -29.79 -10.17 -22.46
N VAL A 144 -29.57 -9.56 -21.29
CA VAL A 144 -28.34 -8.78 -20.98
C VAL A 144 -27.26 -9.64 -20.35
N ILE A 145 -27.61 -10.65 -19.57
CA ILE A 145 -26.65 -11.51 -18.87
C ILE A 145 -25.61 -12.14 -19.83
N PRO A 146 -25.98 -12.75 -20.98
CA PRO A 146 -25.00 -13.30 -21.92
C PRO A 146 -24.02 -12.24 -22.46
N LEU A 147 -24.51 -11.00 -22.68
CA LEU A 147 -23.72 -9.87 -23.14
C LEU A 147 -22.72 -9.42 -22.05
N ALA A 148 -23.17 -9.33 -20.80
CA ALA A 148 -22.29 -9.00 -19.67
C ALA A 148 -21.22 -10.08 -19.42
N ILE A 149 -21.56 -11.37 -19.59
CA ILE A 149 -20.59 -12.48 -19.52
C ILE A 149 -19.55 -12.38 -20.64
N GLN A 150 -19.98 -12.02 -21.86
CA GLN A 150 -19.07 -11.76 -22.97
C GLN A 150 -18.12 -10.61 -22.64
N ASP A 151 -18.61 -9.53 -22.02
CA ASP A 151 -17.77 -8.41 -21.57
C ASP A 151 -16.74 -8.87 -20.51
N GLY A 152 -17.16 -9.75 -19.60
CA GLY A 152 -16.30 -10.47 -18.66
C GLY A 152 -15.08 -11.12 -19.32
N ARG A 153 -15.35 -11.98 -20.29
CA ARG A 153 -14.31 -12.74 -21.01
C ARG A 153 -13.44 -11.82 -21.87
N THR A 154 -14.04 -10.85 -22.55
CA THR A 154 -13.30 -9.87 -23.37
C THR A 154 -12.36 -9.03 -22.50
N ALA A 155 -12.76 -8.63 -21.29
CA ALA A 155 -11.92 -7.86 -20.39
C ALA A 155 -10.69 -8.64 -19.91
N ILE A 156 -10.85 -9.92 -19.56
CA ILE A 156 -9.72 -10.79 -19.20
C ILE A 156 -8.75 -10.92 -20.38
N ALA A 157 -9.26 -11.20 -21.59
CA ALA A 157 -8.44 -11.32 -22.79
C ALA A 157 -7.74 -10.00 -23.16
N TRP A 158 -8.41 -8.87 -22.94
CA TRP A 158 -7.82 -7.54 -23.13
C TRP A 158 -6.64 -7.33 -22.17
N VAL A 159 -6.82 -7.56 -20.87
CA VAL A 159 -5.72 -7.41 -19.89
C VAL A 159 -4.56 -8.36 -20.22
N ARG A 160 -4.86 -9.61 -20.63
CA ARG A 160 -3.85 -10.61 -20.99
C ARG A 160 -3.04 -10.20 -22.23
N SER A 161 -3.69 -9.65 -23.26
CA SER A 161 -3.02 -9.18 -24.49
C SER A 161 -2.19 -7.91 -24.27
N HIS A 162 -2.56 -7.08 -23.29
CA HIS A 162 -1.86 -5.84 -22.92
C HIS A 162 -0.94 -6.03 -21.70
N ALA A 163 -0.71 -7.27 -21.25
CA ALA A 163 0.00 -7.54 -20.00
C ALA A 163 1.42 -6.93 -19.97
N LYS A 164 2.14 -6.96 -21.11
CA LYS A 164 3.48 -6.40 -21.23
C LYS A 164 3.52 -4.89 -21.04
N GLU A 165 2.60 -4.16 -21.66
CA GLU A 165 2.55 -2.69 -21.55
C GLU A 165 2.07 -2.22 -20.16
N LEU A 166 1.23 -3.03 -19.50
CA LEU A 166 0.67 -2.73 -18.18
C LEU A 166 1.53 -3.23 -17.01
N ASN A 167 2.71 -3.82 -17.28
CA ASN A 167 3.57 -4.47 -16.28
C ASN A 167 2.83 -5.55 -15.46
N VAL A 168 1.96 -6.32 -16.13
CA VAL A 168 1.19 -7.43 -15.57
C VAL A 168 1.81 -8.75 -16.03
N ASN A 169 1.84 -9.73 -15.13
CA ASN A 169 2.17 -11.11 -15.48
C ASN A 169 0.92 -11.76 -16.08
N PRO A 170 0.98 -12.25 -17.34
CA PRO A 170 -0.19 -12.83 -17.98
C PRO A 170 -0.71 -14.08 -17.26
N SER A 171 0.07 -14.74 -16.40
CA SER A 171 -0.38 -15.90 -15.59
C SER A 171 -0.87 -15.53 -14.19
N ARG A 172 -1.21 -14.24 -13.95
CA ARG A 172 -1.67 -13.73 -12.65
C ARG A 172 -2.84 -12.75 -12.80
N ILE A 173 -3.78 -13.04 -13.70
CA ILE A 173 -4.93 -12.19 -13.99
C ILE A 173 -6.18 -12.80 -13.37
N GLY A 174 -6.66 -12.23 -12.27
CA GLY A 174 -7.91 -12.66 -11.64
C GLY A 174 -9.13 -11.85 -12.06
N ILE A 175 -10.31 -12.36 -11.72
CA ILE A 175 -11.59 -11.65 -11.86
C ILE A 175 -12.29 -11.53 -10.51
N MET A 176 -12.78 -10.35 -10.17
CA MET A 176 -13.59 -10.10 -8.98
C MET A 176 -14.93 -9.53 -9.40
N GLY A 177 -16.01 -9.97 -8.75
CA GLY A 177 -17.33 -9.47 -9.09
C GLY A 177 -18.26 -9.45 -7.89
N PHE A 178 -19.11 -8.43 -7.83
CA PHE A 178 -20.04 -8.21 -6.73
C PHE A 178 -21.48 -8.41 -7.20
N SER A 179 -22.30 -9.17 -6.48
CA SER A 179 -23.73 -9.37 -6.82
C SER A 179 -23.93 -9.82 -8.30
N ALA A 180 -24.55 -9.00 -9.15
CA ALA A 180 -24.64 -9.21 -10.61
C ALA A 180 -23.26 -9.29 -11.30
N GLY A 181 -22.29 -8.47 -10.90
CA GLY A 181 -20.90 -8.64 -11.31
C GLY A 181 -20.29 -9.95 -10.80
N GLY A 182 -20.75 -10.44 -9.65
CA GLY A 182 -20.43 -11.76 -9.11
C GLY A 182 -20.96 -12.90 -9.98
N THR A 183 -22.13 -12.71 -10.62
CA THR A 183 -22.63 -13.59 -11.68
C THR A 183 -21.67 -13.61 -12.87
N VAL A 184 -21.20 -12.44 -13.34
CA VAL A 184 -20.23 -12.35 -14.45
C VAL A 184 -18.90 -13.04 -14.09
N ALA A 185 -18.35 -12.75 -12.91
CA ALA A 185 -17.12 -13.37 -12.42
C ALA A 185 -17.24 -14.90 -12.32
N THR A 186 -18.36 -15.38 -11.78
CA THR A 186 -18.64 -16.82 -11.66
C THR A 186 -18.81 -17.47 -13.03
N ALA A 187 -19.52 -16.84 -13.96
CA ALA A 187 -19.74 -17.36 -15.31
C ALA A 187 -18.44 -17.44 -16.13
N CYS A 188 -17.47 -16.55 -15.87
CA CYS A 188 -16.15 -16.59 -16.50
C CYS A 188 -15.29 -17.78 -16.03
N LEU A 189 -15.68 -18.49 -14.96
CA LEU A 189 -15.04 -19.72 -14.53
C LEU A 189 -15.49 -20.96 -15.32
N TYR A 190 -16.46 -20.81 -16.21
CA TYR A 190 -16.96 -21.88 -17.06
C TYR A 190 -16.77 -21.52 -18.54
N ASN A 191 -16.50 -22.55 -19.37
CA ASN A 191 -16.41 -22.44 -20.83
C ASN A 191 -15.44 -21.35 -21.31
N TYR A 192 -14.31 -21.19 -20.61
CA TYR A 192 -13.23 -20.30 -21.02
C TYR A 192 -12.30 -20.95 -22.05
N ASN A 193 -11.48 -20.13 -22.70
CA ASN A 193 -10.34 -20.54 -23.51
C ASN A 193 -9.05 -19.94 -22.92
N ALA A 194 -7.90 -20.23 -23.53
CA ALA A 194 -6.60 -19.76 -23.03
C ALA A 194 -6.48 -18.23 -22.90
N GLU A 195 -7.21 -17.47 -23.72
CA GLU A 195 -7.14 -16.00 -23.75
C GLU A 195 -7.96 -15.36 -22.62
N ASN A 196 -9.14 -15.93 -22.34
CA ASN A 196 -10.10 -15.36 -21.40
C ASN A 196 -10.25 -16.14 -20.08
N ARG A 197 -9.46 -17.20 -19.87
CA ARG A 197 -9.38 -17.90 -18.59
C ARG A 197 -8.81 -16.98 -17.51
N PRO A 198 -9.51 -16.75 -16.39
CA PRO A 198 -8.90 -16.10 -15.23
C PRO A 198 -7.93 -17.05 -14.52
N ASP A 199 -6.88 -16.52 -13.90
CA ASP A 199 -5.92 -17.31 -13.10
C ASP A 199 -6.40 -17.53 -11.66
N PHE A 200 -7.37 -16.73 -11.20
CA PHE A 200 -8.10 -16.87 -9.94
C PHE A 200 -9.40 -16.06 -9.99
N ALA A 201 -10.36 -16.33 -9.11
CA ALA A 201 -11.58 -15.50 -9.05
C ALA A 201 -12.04 -15.18 -7.63
N ALA A 202 -12.72 -14.04 -7.50
CA ALA A 202 -13.32 -13.57 -6.26
C ALA A 202 -14.80 -13.17 -6.44
N PRO A 203 -15.74 -14.13 -6.46
CA PRO A 203 -17.17 -13.83 -6.44
C PRO A 203 -17.61 -13.37 -5.04
N ILE A 204 -18.13 -12.15 -4.94
CA ILE A 204 -18.58 -11.52 -3.71
C ILE A 204 -20.12 -11.44 -3.75
N TYR A 205 -20.78 -12.11 -2.80
CA TYR A 205 -22.22 -12.35 -2.69
C TYR A 205 -22.89 -12.57 -4.06
N PRO A 206 -22.37 -13.51 -4.88
CA PRO A 206 -22.83 -13.69 -6.24
C PRO A 206 -24.27 -14.23 -6.28
N TYR A 207 -25.03 -13.73 -7.24
CA TYR A 207 -26.19 -14.46 -7.71
C TYR A 207 -25.75 -15.48 -8.76
N ILE A 208 -26.08 -16.75 -8.57
CA ILE A 208 -25.67 -17.83 -9.48
C ILE A 208 -26.92 -18.50 -10.05
N ARG A 209 -27.13 -18.37 -11.36
CA ARG A 209 -28.22 -19.05 -12.06
C ARG A 209 -27.84 -20.50 -12.38
N PRO A 210 -28.72 -21.48 -12.14
CA PRO A 210 -28.50 -22.87 -12.53
C PRO A 210 -28.16 -23.04 -14.02
N GLN A 211 -28.77 -22.24 -14.91
CA GLN A 211 -28.55 -22.29 -16.36
C GLN A 211 -27.20 -21.68 -16.78
N ALA A 212 -26.58 -20.86 -15.94
CA ALA A 212 -25.25 -20.30 -16.16
C ALA A 212 -24.13 -21.20 -15.61
N LYS A 213 -24.47 -22.29 -14.90
CA LYS A 213 -23.50 -23.28 -14.42
C LYS A 213 -23.08 -24.19 -15.58
N GLY A 214 -21.78 -24.20 -15.87
CA GLY A 214 -21.15 -25.25 -16.67
C GLY A 214 -20.54 -26.33 -15.79
N THR A 215 -19.89 -27.31 -16.39
CA THR A 215 -18.98 -28.22 -15.66
C THR A 215 -17.65 -27.51 -15.46
N ALA A 216 -17.15 -27.47 -14.23
CA ALA A 216 -15.82 -26.94 -13.96
C ALA A 216 -14.76 -27.77 -14.74
N ALA A 217 -13.89 -27.09 -15.49
CA ALA A 217 -12.81 -27.75 -16.21
C ALA A 217 -11.75 -28.27 -15.23
N ALA A 218 -10.95 -29.26 -15.64
CA ALA A 218 -9.93 -29.86 -14.78
C ALA A 218 -8.90 -28.85 -14.24
N ASP A 219 -8.64 -27.79 -15.00
CA ASP A 219 -7.77 -26.68 -14.66
C ASP A 219 -8.53 -25.48 -14.06
N ALA A 220 -9.70 -25.69 -13.45
CA ALA A 220 -10.49 -24.61 -12.87
C ALA A 220 -9.67 -23.74 -11.90
N PRO A 221 -9.75 -22.40 -12.03
CA PRO A 221 -9.01 -21.48 -11.16
C PRO A 221 -9.44 -21.58 -9.69
N PRO A 222 -8.54 -21.26 -8.74
CA PRO A 222 -8.91 -21.14 -7.34
C PRO A 222 -9.91 -19.99 -7.12
N VAL A 223 -10.85 -20.18 -6.20
CA VAL A 223 -11.91 -19.19 -5.91
C VAL A 223 -11.88 -18.69 -4.46
N PHE A 224 -12.09 -17.40 -4.29
CA PHE A 224 -12.28 -16.72 -3.00
C PHE A 224 -13.71 -16.17 -2.93
N ILE A 225 -14.54 -16.72 -2.05
CA ILE A 225 -15.97 -16.43 -2.01
C ILE A 225 -16.26 -15.70 -0.71
N VAL A 226 -17.07 -14.64 -0.77
CA VAL A 226 -17.52 -13.90 0.41
C VAL A 226 -19.02 -13.66 0.36
N ALA A 227 -19.74 -13.83 1.46
CA ALA A 227 -21.13 -13.41 1.59
C ALA A 227 -21.50 -13.11 3.04
N ALA A 228 -22.69 -12.56 3.26
CA ALA A 228 -23.31 -12.41 4.57
C ALA A 228 -24.53 -13.34 4.69
N THR A 229 -24.75 -13.91 5.87
CA THR A 229 -25.83 -14.87 6.13
C THR A 229 -27.18 -14.18 6.16
N ASP A 230 -27.24 -12.94 6.65
CA ASP A 230 -28.42 -12.08 6.68
C ASP A 230 -28.67 -11.30 5.38
N ASP A 231 -28.09 -11.75 4.26
CA ASP A 231 -28.38 -11.24 2.92
C ASP A 231 -29.89 -11.28 2.65
N GLN A 232 -30.51 -10.10 2.64
CA GLN A 232 -31.95 -9.92 2.53
C GLN A 232 -32.51 -10.31 1.16
N LEU A 233 -31.67 -10.54 0.15
CA LEU A 233 -32.08 -11.09 -1.15
C LEU A 233 -32.08 -12.62 -1.18
N GLY A 234 -31.66 -13.28 -0.09
CA GLY A 234 -31.64 -14.73 0.02
C GLY A 234 -30.52 -15.38 -0.81
N LEU A 235 -29.45 -14.64 -1.13
CA LEU A 235 -28.39 -15.09 -2.03
C LEU A 235 -27.25 -15.83 -1.33
N ALA A 236 -27.17 -15.79 0.00
CA ALA A 236 -26.14 -16.51 0.77
C ALA A 236 -25.98 -18.00 0.39
N PRO A 237 -27.06 -18.79 0.17
CA PRO A 237 -26.95 -20.19 -0.26
C PRO A 237 -26.21 -20.38 -1.60
N HIS A 238 -26.22 -19.40 -2.50
CA HIS A 238 -25.50 -19.51 -3.77
C HIS A 238 -23.98 -19.56 -3.55
N SER A 239 -23.47 -18.80 -2.58
CA SER A 239 -22.05 -18.81 -2.20
C SER A 239 -21.63 -20.13 -1.58
N VAL A 240 -22.48 -20.70 -0.71
CA VAL A 240 -22.27 -22.03 -0.12
C VAL A 240 -22.25 -23.09 -1.21
N GLN A 241 -23.21 -23.05 -2.13
CA GLN A 241 -23.29 -24.01 -3.23
C GLN A 241 -22.07 -23.92 -4.15
N LEU A 242 -21.61 -22.71 -4.49
CA LEU A 242 -20.41 -22.54 -5.32
C LEU A 242 -19.18 -23.14 -4.64
N TYR A 243 -18.99 -22.87 -3.34
CA TYR A 243 -17.91 -23.46 -2.57
C TYR A 243 -17.98 -25.00 -2.57
N SER A 244 -19.16 -25.56 -2.25
CA SER A 244 -19.39 -27.00 -2.25
C SER A 244 -19.14 -27.65 -3.61
N ASP A 245 -19.59 -27.01 -4.70
CA ASP A 245 -19.37 -27.48 -6.07
C ASP A 245 -17.87 -27.50 -6.39
N TRP A 246 -17.12 -26.46 -6.03
CA TRP A 246 -15.67 -26.39 -6.30
C TRP A 246 -14.88 -27.49 -5.57
N ILE A 247 -15.10 -27.64 -4.26
CA ILE A 247 -14.34 -28.62 -3.47
C ILE A 247 -14.73 -30.06 -3.80
N SER A 248 -16.00 -30.31 -4.16
CA SER A 248 -16.45 -31.65 -4.59
C SER A 248 -15.80 -32.09 -5.89
N ASN A 249 -15.44 -31.13 -6.74
CA ASN A 249 -14.65 -31.35 -7.96
C ASN A 249 -13.13 -31.29 -7.71
N LYS A 250 -12.69 -31.25 -6.44
CA LYS A 250 -11.27 -31.18 -6.02
C LYS A 250 -10.53 -29.92 -6.49
N HIS A 251 -11.27 -28.84 -6.74
CA HIS A 251 -10.69 -27.53 -6.99
C HIS A 251 -10.52 -26.74 -5.70
N GLU A 252 -9.60 -25.78 -5.70
CA GLU A 252 -9.30 -24.98 -4.52
C GLU A 252 -10.32 -23.86 -4.33
N ALA A 253 -10.89 -23.76 -3.13
CA ALA A 253 -11.83 -22.71 -2.78
C ALA A 253 -11.66 -22.26 -1.33
N GLU A 254 -11.93 -20.99 -1.07
CA GLU A 254 -12.05 -20.40 0.26
C GLU A 254 -13.39 -19.66 0.36
N LEU A 255 -14.11 -19.84 1.48
CA LEU A 255 -15.39 -19.17 1.74
C LEU A 255 -15.32 -18.41 3.07
N HIS A 256 -15.61 -17.12 3.01
CA HIS A 256 -15.89 -16.28 4.18
C HIS A 256 -17.38 -15.98 4.24
N MET A 257 -18.08 -16.61 5.18
CA MET A 257 -19.49 -16.32 5.46
C MET A 257 -19.60 -15.49 6.73
N TYR A 258 -20.00 -14.23 6.59
CA TYR A 258 -20.25 -13.33 7.72
C TYR A 258 -21.65 -13.55 8.28
N GLY A 259 -21.81 -13.40 9.60
CA GLY A 259 -23.13 -13.51 10.23
C GLY A 259 -24.05 -12.33 9.87
N ASN A 260 -23.48 -11.13 9.82
CA ASN A 260 -24.18 -9.89 9.52
C ASN A 260 -23.47 -9.05 8.47
N GLY A 261 -24.25 -8.31 7.67
CA GLY A 261 -23.77 -7.34 6.69
C GLY A 261 -24.74 -7.05 5.55
N GLY A 262 -25.77 -7.89 5.38
CA GLY A 262 -26.76 -7.78 4.31
C GLY A 262 -26.15 -7.96 2.91
N HIS A 263 -26.98 -7.76 1.88
CA HIS A 263 -26.55 -7.75 0.50
C HIS A 263 -25.85 -6.42 0.14
N GLY A 264 -24.80 -6.52 -0.69
CA GLY A 264 -24.17 -5.35 -1.31
C GLY A 264 -23.37 -4.49 -0.34
N PHE A 265 -22.76 -5.07 0.71
CA PHE A 265 -21.93 -4.31 1.66
C PHE A 265 -20.71 -3.64 1.01
N GLY A 266 -20.19 -4.22 -0.08
CA GLY A 266 -19.08 -3.65 -0.86
C GLY A 266 -17.88 -3.24 -0.01
N MET A 267 -17.32 -2.06 -0.29
CA MET A 267 -16.29 -1.41 0.53
C MET A 267 -16.87 -0.41 1.55
N ARG A 268 -18.20 -0.38 1.73
CA ARG A 268 -18.84 0.57 2.66
C ARG A 268 -18.57 0.14 4.10
N VAL A 269 -18.33 1.14 4.95
CA VAL A 269 -18.17 0.96 6.39
C VAL A 269 -19.56 0.83 7.04
N GLN A 270 -19.75 -0.23 7.81
CA GLN A 270 -20.97 -0.53 8.57
C GLN A 270 -20.70 -0.68 10.08
N ASP A 271 -19.45 -0.51 10.52
CA ASP A 271 -18.96 -0.72 11.88
C ASP A 271 -19.16 -2.16 12.38
N ILE A 272 -19.05 -3.13 11.46
CA ILE A 272 -19.20 -4.57 11.72
C ILE A 272 -18.14 -5.38 10.96
N PRO A 273 -17.94 -6.68 11.26
CA PRO A 273 -16.80 -7.46 10.73
C PRO A 273 -16.67 -7.52 9.20
N THR A 274 -17.75 -7.32 8.44
CA THR A 274 -17.70 -7.26 6.98
C THR A 274 -16.79 -6.15 6.47
N ASP A 275 -16.58 -5.06 7.22
CA ASP A 275 -15.75 -3.93 6.80
C ASP A 275 -14.29 -4.31 6.50
N THR A 276 -13.85 -5.48 7.00
CA THR A 276 -12.49 -6.01 6.82
C THR A 276 -12.42 -7.22 5.88
N TRP A 277 -13.48 -7.51 5.11
CA TRP A 277 -13.50 -8.68 4.22
C TRP A 277 -12.36 -8.67 3.20
N ILE A 278 -12.01 -7.49 2.69
CA ILE A 278 -10.98 -7.34 1.66
C ILE A 278 -9.58 -7.67 2.21
N ASP A 279 -9.36 -7.55 3.52
CA ASP A 279 -8.11 -7.98 4.15
C ASP A 279 -7.96 -9.50 4.08
N ARG A 280 -9.05 -10.27 4.21
CA ARG A 280 -9.04 -11.74 3.99
C ARG A 280 -8.70 -12.09 2.54
N PHE A 281 -9.19 -11.30 1.58
CA PHE A 281 -8.78 -11.46 0.18
C PHE A 281 -7.28 -11.17 0.00
N GLY A 282 -6.74 -10.15 0.67
CA GLY A 282 -5.31 -9.86 0.69
C GLY A 282 -4.47 -10.99 1.24
N ASP A 283 -4.87 -11.52 2.40
CA ASP A 283 -4.21 -12.68 3.03
C ASP A 283 -4.23 -13.89 2.08
N TRP A 284 -5.35 -14.13 1.41
CA TRP A 284 -5.50 -15.20 0.42
C TRP A 284 -4.59 -15.02 -0.79
N LEU A 285 -4.52 -13.82 -1.38
CA LEU A 285 -3.59 -13.53 -2.47
C LEU A 285 -2.13 -13.70 -2.04
N LEU A 286 -1.78 -13.24 -0.83
CA LEU A 286 -0.43 -13.36 -0.27
C LEU A 286 -0.03 -14.84 -0.10
N MET A 287 -0.93 -15.66 0.46
CA MET A 287 -0.71 -17.10 0.64
C MET A 287 -0.50 -17.85 -0.68
N ARG A 288 -1.05 -17.32 -1.78
CA ARG A 288 -0.88 -17.86 -3.14
C ARG A 288 0.31 -17.29 -3.91
N GLY A 289 1.12 -16.44 -3.28
CA GLY A 289 2.23 -15.75 -3.95
C GLY A 289 1.77 -14.77 -5.04
N LEU A 290 0.50 -14.38 -5.01
CA LEU A 290 -0.09 -13.38 -5.90
C LEU A 290 0.13 -11.96 -5.37
N LEU A 291 0.44 -11.79 -4.08
CA LEU A 291 1.08 -10.58 -3.60
C LEU A 291 2.57 -10.83 -3.43
N LYS A 292 3.37 -9.86 -3.86
CA LYS A 292 4.67 -9.66 -3.21
C LYS A 292 4.38 -8.99 -1.86
N PRO A 293 5.15 -9.26 -0.80
CA PRO A 293 5.11 -8.43 0.39
C PRO A 293 5.25 -6.98 -0.09
N SER A 294 4.41 -6.08 0.39
CA SER A 294 4.30 -4.70 -0.12
C SER A 294 5.51 -3.83 0.20
N ASP A 295 6.71 -4.38 0.10
CA ASP A 295 7.96 -3.71 0.43
C ASP A 295 8.98 -3.98 -0.70
N PRO A 296 9.43 -2.95 -1.43
CA PRO A 296 10.53 -3.05 -2.42
C PRO A 296 11.87 -3.46 -1.82
N ASN A 297 11.94 -3.67 -0.51
CA ASN A 297 13.09 -4.19 0.16
C ASN A 297 13.38 -5.66 -0.20
N HIS A 298 14.47 -5.88 -0.93
CA HIS A 298 14.99 -7.21 -1.29
C HIS A 298 15.15 -8.17 -0.10
N TRP A 299 15.27 -7.65 1.13
CA TRP A 299 15.36 -8.46 2.35
C TRP A 299 14.06 -9.20 2.70
N MET A 300 12.89 -8.67 2.34
CA MET A 300 11.61 -9.33 2.65
C MET A 300 11.36 -10.61 1.82
N ASN A 301 12.02 -10.76 0.67
CA ASN A 301 11.96 -11.99 -0.15
C ASN A 301 12.52 -13.23 0.59
N LYS A 302 13.21 -13.03 1.71
CA LYS A 302 13.74 -14.11 2.55
C LYS A 302 12.69 -14.73 3.47
N PHE A 303 11.50 -14.15 3.58
CA PHE A 303 10.44 -14.62 4.47
C PHE A 303 9.28 -15.25 3.70
N THR A 304 8.69 -16.29 4.29
CA THR A 304 7.45 -16.89 3.78
C THR A 304 6.23 -15.98 4.04
N PRO A 305 5.14 -16.12 3.28
CA PRO A 305 3.85 -15.46 3.58
C PRO A 305 3.43 -15.56 5.05
N GLN A 306 3.57 -16.75 5.66
CA GLN A 306 3.19 -16.97 7.06
C GLN A 306 4.10 -16.21 8.03
N GLN A 307 5.41 -16.13 7.73
CA GLN A 307 6.34 -15.34 8.52
C GLN A 307 5.99 -13.86 8.46
N LEU A 308 5.61 -13.35 7.28
CA LEU A 308 5.22 -11.95 7.11
C LEU A 308 3.92 -11.61 7.86
N ILE A 309 2.90 -12.47 7.79
CA ILE A 309 1.66 -12.32 8.57
C ILE A 309 1.98 -12.29 10.07
N ARG A 310 2.83 -13.22 10.53
CA ARG A 310 3.27 -13.26 11.93
C ARG A 310 4.02 -11.99 12.32
N MET A 311 4.97 -11.52 11.50
CA MET A 311 5.72 -10.29 11.74
C MET A 311 4.81 -9.06 11.80
N LYS A 312 3.79 -8.98 10.93
CA LYS A 312 2.77 -7.92 10.97
C LYS A 312 2.02 -7.96 12.30
N LYS A 313 1.51 -9.14 12.69
CA LYS A 313 0.80 -9.33 13.97
C LYS A 313 1.67 -8.95 15.17
N GLU A 314 2.92 -9.39 15.20
CA GLU A 314 3.89 -9.04 16.25
C GLU A 314 4.19 -7.53 16.26
N GLY A 315 4.25 -6.89 15.08
CA GLY A 315 4.38 -5.44 14.93
C GLY A 315 3.16 -4.67 15.45
N ASP A 316 1.95 -5.14 15.16
CA ASP A 316 0.69 -4.54 15.64
C ASP A 316 0.52 -4.73 17.16
N GLU A 317 0.87 -5.90 17.69
CA GLU A 317 0.90 -6.16 19.13
C GLU A 317 1.94 -5.29 19.85
N ARG A 318 3.15 -5.17 19.29
CA ARG A 318 4.18 -4.27 19.83
C ARG A 318 3.72 -2.81 19.79
N THR A 319 3.13 -2.36 18.69
CA THR A 319 2.63 -0.98 18.56
C THR A 319 1.55 -0.68 19.61
N ARG A 320 0.69 -1.66 19.92
CA ARG A 320 -0.36 -1.52 20.95
C ARG A 320 0.17 -1.56 22.38
N ASN A 321 1.14 -2.43 22.67
CA ASN A 321 1.54 -2.76 24.06
C ASN A 321 2.87 -2.15 24.50
N ASP A 322 3.78 -1.87 23.56
CA ASP A 322 5.12 -1.32 23.80
C ASP A 322 5.53 -0.42 22.62
N TRP A 323 4.78 0.69 22.44
CA TRP A 323 4.92 1.56 21.27
C TRP A 323 6.33 2.13 21.09
N ALA A 324 7.02 2.47 22.19
CA ALA A 324 8.41 2.95 22.17
C ALA A 324 9.44 1.81 22.09
N ASN A 325 8.99 0.54 22.13
CA ASN A 325 9.81 -0.67 22.11
C ASN A 325 10.86 -0.70 23.25
N LEU A 326 10.45 -0.32 24.46
CA LEU A 326 11.31 -0.28 25.65
C LEU A 326 11.91 -1.67 25.96
N SER A 327 11.18 -2.74 25.64
CA SER A 327 11.63 -4.11 25.84
C SER A 327 12.87 -4.48 25.00
N ARG A 328 13.11 -3.82 23.86
CA ARG A 328 14.18 -4.17 22.89
C ARG A 328 15.58 -4.25 23.49
N PHE A 329 15.92 -3.30 24.36
CA PHE A 329 17.23 -3.21 25.01
C PHE A 329 17.16 -3.36 26.52
N ALA A 330 15.99 -3.60 27.12
CA ALA A 330 15.86 -3.70 28.58
C ALA A 330 16.79 -4.76 29.20
N ALA A 331 16.91 -5.93 28.56
CA ALA A 331 17.81 -7.00 29.01
C ALA A 331 19.29 -6.68 28.73
N ASP A 332 19.59 -6.00 27.63
CA ASP A 332 20.96 -5.65 27.26
C ASP A 332 21.51 -4.49 28.09
N ASN A 333 20.67 -3.50 28.42
CA ASN A 333 20.99 -2.41 29.32
C ASN A 333 21.39 -2.92 30.71
N LYS A 334 20.72 -3.96 31.22
CA LYS A 334 21.08 -4.60 32.50
C LYS A 334 22.47 -5.27 32.50
N LYS A 335 23.01 -5.60 31.32
CA LYS A 335 24.34 -6.20 31.17
C LYS A 335 25.44 -5.14 31.00
N VAL A 336 25.08 -3.89 30.74
CA VAL A 336 26.05 -2.80 30.62
C VAL A 336 26.55 -2.44 32.01
N ALA A 337 27.86 -2.65 32.25
CA ALA A 337 28.48 -2.25 33.51
C ALA A 337 28.50 -0.73 33.68
N ALA A 338 28.58 -0.26 34.93
CA ALA A 338 28.85 1.15 35.21
C ALA A 338 30.12 1.61 34.48
N PRO A 339 30.19 2.87 34.00
CA PRO A 339 31.38 3.37 33.32
C PRO A 339 32.63 3.26 34.19
N ALA A 340 33.73 2.76 33.63
CA ALA A 340 35.02 2.77 34.31
C ALA A 340 35.54 4.22 34.47
N ALA A 341 36.42 4.44 35.45
CA ALA A 341 37.05 5.75 35.64
C ALA A 341 37.79 6.18 34.37
N GLY A 342 37.44 7.35 33.84
CA GLY A 342 38.03 7.89 32.60
C GLY A 342 37.42 7.34 31.30
N GLU A 343 36.50 6.38 31.34
CA GLU A 343 35.85 5.80 30.15
C GLU A 343 35.12 6.88 29.36
N ASN A 344 35.46 7.04 28.07
CA ASN A 344 34.78 7.95 27.15
C ASN A 344 33.58 7.26 26.51
N ARG A 345 32.61 6.83 27.33
CA ARG A 345 31.44 6.10 26.85
C ARG A 345 30.59 6.94 25.91
N VAL A 346 30.21 6.36 24.78
CA VAL A 346 29.37 7.00 23.76
C VAL A 346 28.16 6.13 23.46
N VAL A 347 26.97 6.71 23.52
CA VAL A 347 25.74 6.04 23.08
C VAL A 347 25.32 6.57 21.71
N PHE A 348 25.03 5.66 20.78
CA PHE A 348 24.48 5.98 19.46
C PHE A 348 22.96 5.74 19.49
N MET A 349 22.20 6.83 19.56
CA MET A 349 20.74 6.84 19.49
C MET A 349 20.30 7.01 18.04
N GLY A 350 19.38 6.16 17.57
CA GLY A 350 18.82 6.33 16.24
C GLY A 350 17.86 5.24 15.80
N ASN A 351 17.66 5.16 14.49
CA ASN A 351 16.72 4.26 13.84
C ASN A 351 17.41 3.06 13.16
N SER A 352 16.86 2.58 12.05
CA SER A 352 17.39 1.49 11.22
C SER A 352 18.79 1.76 10.69
N ILE A 353 19.16 3.02 10.44
CA ILE A 353 20.52 3.37 9.99
C ILE A 353 21.53 3.12 11.11
N THR A 354 21.17 3.43 12.36
CA THR A 354 22.05 3.17 13.51
C THR A 354 22.06 1.67 13.84
N GLU A 355 20.92 0.99 13.81
CA GLU A 355 20.87 -0.48 14.04
C GLU A 355 21.68 -1.23 12.97
N GLY A 356 21.48 -0.87 11.70
CA GLY A 356 22.19 -1.45 10.56
C GLY A 356 23.71 -1.30 10.64
N TRP A 357 24.20 -0.23 11.26
CA TRP A 357 25.64 -0.01 11.43
C TRP A 357 26.26 -1.10 12.30
N GLY A 358 25.61 -1.47 13.41
CA GLY A 358 26.09 -2.55 14.28
C GLY A 358 26.06 -3.92 13.61
N ASN A 359 25.16 -4.11 12.64
CA ASN A 359 25.01 -5.37 11.92
C ASN A 359 26.00 -5.49 10.75
N LEU A 360 26.25 -4.40 10.03
CA LEU A 360 27.07 -4.37 8.81
C LEU A 360 28.55 -4.06 9.07
N ASP A 361 28.86 -3.32 10.14
CA ASP A 361 30.22 -3.07 10.59
C ASP A 361 30.36 -3.18 12.12
N PRO A 362 30.26 -4.39 12.69
CA PRO A 362 30.38 -4.59 14.14
C PRO A 362 31.75 -4.14 14.69
N ASP A 363 32.80 -4.16 13.86
CA ASP A 363 34.15 -3.75 14.25
C ASP A 363 34.25 -2.25 14.56
N PHE A 364 33.34 -1.41 14.05
CA PHE A 364 33.29 0.00 14.44
C PHE A 364 32.99 0.19 15.92
N PHE A 365 32.13 -0.66 16.49
CA PHE A 365 31.72 -0.61 17.90
C PHE A 365 32.61 -1.48 18.79
N LYS A 366 33.10 -2.61 18.26
CA LYS A 366 33.89 -3.58 18.99
C LYS A 366 35.18 -2.96 19.54
N GLY A 367 35.45 -3.19 20.83
CA GLY A 367 36.67 -2.71 21.49
C GLY A 367 36.67 -1.20 21.82
N LYS A 368 35.63 -0.46 21.40
CA LYS A 368 35.40 0.93 21.81
C LYS A 368 34.32 0.97 22.90
N PRO A 369 34.31 2.01 23.77
CA PRO A 369 33.24 2.19 24.75
C PRO A 369 31.96 2.74 24.08
N TYR A 370 31.59 2.18 22.92
CA TYR A 370 30.47 2.63 22.10
C TYR A 370 29.31 1.66 22.26
N ILE A 371 28.11 2.21 22.46
CA ILE A 371 26.90 1.45 22.70
C ILE A 371 25.88 1.81 21.63
N ASN A 372 25.51 0.83 20.81
CA ASN A 372 24.50 0.99 19.78
C ASN A 372 23.08 0.85 20.38
N ARG A 373 22.24 1.87 20.21
CA ARG A 373 20.82 1.89 20.60
C ARG A 373 19.94 2.30 19.42
N GLY A 374 20.28 1.85 18.22
CA GLY A 374 19.42 1.94 17.05
C GLY A 374 18.26 0.95 17.10
N ILE A 375 17.06 1.38 16.70
CA ILE A 375 15.90 0.49 16.54
C ILE A 375 15.23 0.79 15.20
N SER A 376 15.15 -0.20 14.31
CA SER A 376 14.57 -0.06 12.98
C SER A 376 13.16 0.49 12.98
N GLY A 377 12.88 1.36 12.00
CA GLY A 377 11.58 1.99 11.79
C GLY A 377 11.19 3.09 12.76
N GLN A 378 11.95 3.32 13.85
CA GLN A 378 11.57 4.30 14.87
C GLN A 378 11.67 5.75 14.42
N THR A 379 10.75 6.57 14.94
CA THR A 379 10.67 8.03 14.79
C THR A 379 11.17 8.75 16.04
N THR A 380 11.39 10.06 15.96
CA THR A 380 11.85 10.89 17.09
C THR A 380 10.99 10.81 18.36
N PRO A 381 9.64 10.76 18.34
CA PRO A 381 8.88 10.64 19.59
C PRO A 381 9.08 9.29 20.30
N GLN A 382 9.29 8.19 19.56
CA GLN A 382 9.63 6.90 20.16
C GLN A 382 11.03 6.94 20.79
N MET A 383 11.99 7.57 20.12
CA MET A 383 13.34 7.76 20.64
C MET A 383 13.36 8.61 21.91
N LEU A 384 12.56 9.68 21.96
CA LEU A 384 12.40 10.52 23.14
C LEU A 384 11.87 9.72 24.33
N LEU A 385 10.82 8.90 24.14
CA LEU A 385 10.25 8.07 25.22
C LEU A 385 11.25 7.07 25.81
N ARG A 386 12.12 6.48 24.98
CA ARG A 386 13.14 5.53 25.46
C ARG A 386 14.46 6.18 25.85
N PHE A 387 14.61 7.50 25.68
CA PHE A 387 15.88 8.20 25.85
C PHE A 387 16.47 8.03 27.25
N HIS A 388 15.63 8.06 28.28
CA HIS A 388 16.10 7.85 29.64
C HIS A 388 16.67 6.43 29.84
N GLN A 389 15.95 5.40 29.39
CA GLN A 389 16.35 4.00 29.54
C GLN A 389 17.60 3.67 28.72
N ASP A 390 17.65 4.14 27.47
CA ASP A 390 18.65 3.71 26.50
C ASP A 390 19.84 4.66 26.37
N VAL A 391 19.78 5.87 26.95
CA VAL A 391 20.90 6.83 26.95
C VAL A 391 21.28 7.20 28.37
N ILE A 392 20.39 7.88 29.09
CA ILE A 392 20.73 8.50 30.39
C ILE A 392 21.16 7.46 31.41
N ALA A 393 20.42 6.36 31.55
CA ALA A 393 20.72 5.29 32.49
C ALA A 393 22.06 4.58 32.22
N LEU A 394 22.62 4.71 31.00
CA LEU A 394 23.91 4.12 30.63
C LEU A 394 25.11 5.03 30.95
N GLN A 395 24.84 6.25 31.43
CA GLN A 395 25.82 7.24 31.87
C GLN A 395 26.94 7.52 30.85
N PRO A 396 26.62 7.80 29.57
CA PRO A 396 27.64 8.14 28.58
C PRO A 396 28.22 9.54 28.84
N LYS A 397 29.44 9.78 28.35
CA LYS A 397 29.96 11.15 28.21
C LYS A 397 29.39 11.86 26.99
N VAL A 398 29.09 11.11 25.93
CA VAL A 398 28.56 11.64 24.66
C VAL A 398 27.38 10.81 24.19
N VAL A 399 26.34 11.47 23.68
CA VAL A 399 25.31 10.84 22.86
C VAL A 399 25.40 11.35 21.43
N VAL A 400 25.38 10.44 20.47
CA VAL A 400 25.23 10.74 19.04
C VAL A 400 23.78 10.45 18.66
N ILE A 401 23.07 11.43 18.11
CA ILE A 401 21.65 11.31 17.73
C ILE A 401 21.52 11.44 16.21
N LEU A 402 21.08 10.37 15.56
CA LEU A 402 20.70 10.33 14.13
C LEU A 402 19.23 9.91 14.01
N ALA A 403 18.35 10.88 13.77
CA ALA A 403 16.90 10.66 13.74
C ALA A 403 16.17 11.67 12.83
N GLY A 404 14.97 11.31 12.34
CA GLY A 404 14.13 12.17 11.50
C GLY A 404 13.68 11.55 10.17
N THR A 405 14.42 10.57 9.61
CA THR A 405 14.05 9.98 8.30
C THR A 405 12.68 9.28 8.34
N ASN A 406 12.41 8.51 9.39
CA ASN A 406 11.14 7.78 9.54
C ASN A 406 9.97 8.68 9.92
N ASP A 407 10.25 9.81 10.57
CA ASP A 407 9.28 10.85 10.85
C ASP A 407 8.80 11.48 9.54
N ILE A 408 9.74 11.83 8.65
CA ILE A 408 9.44 12.31 7.30
C ILE A 408 8.70 11.23 6.47
N ALA A 409 9.01 9.95 6.70
CA ALA A 409 8.30 8.83 6.08
C ALA A 409 6.89 8.58 6.66
N GLY A 410 6.52 9.26 7.76
CA GLY A 410 5.21 9.12 8.40
C GLY A 410 5.01 7.80 9.14
N ASN A 411 6.08 7.16 9.62
CA ASN A 411 6.00 5.84 10.26
C ASN A 411 5.12 5.82 11.52
N THR A 412 5.04 6.93 12.25
CA THR A 412 4.14 7.10 13.41
C THR A 412 3.00 8.09 13.14
N GLY A 413 2.64 8.27 11.87
CA GLY A 413 1.61 9.23 11.44
C GLY A 413 2.18 10.55 10.93
N PRO A 414 1.31 11.50 10.53
CA PRO A 414 1.71 12.82 10.05
C PRO A 414 2.54 13.57 11.09
N THR A 415 3.61 14.24 10.64
CA THR A 415 4.54 14.98 11.50
C THR A 415 5.15 16.13 10.70
N THR A 416 5.25 17.31 11.31
CA THR A 416 5.92 18.47 10.71
C THR A 416 7.42 18.49 11.04
N LEU A 417 8.21 19.27 10.29
CA LEU A 417 9.66 19.37 10.56
C LEU A 417 9.93 20.01 11.93
N GLU A 418 9.07 20.91 12.37
CA GLU A 418 9.11 21.55 13.68
C GLU A 418 8.90 20.52 14.78
N GLN A 419 7.91 19.64 14.65
CA GLN A 419 7.67 18.57 15.63
C GLN A 419 8.86 17.58 15.73
N ILE A 420 9.52 17.29 14.61
CA ILE A 420 10.76 16.50 14.61
C ILE A 420 11.84 17.24 15.41
N MET A 421 12.01 18.54 15.13
CA MET A 421 13.00 19.39 15.80
C MET A 421 12.71 19.53 17.30
N ASP A 422 11.45 19.63 17.71
CA ASP A 422 11.03 19.70 19.12
C ASP A 422 11.46 18.44 19.88
N ASN A 423 11.27 17.25 19.28
CA ASN A 423 11.71 16.00 19.89
C ASN A 423 13.24 15.89 19.97
N LEU A 424 13.96 16.33 18.93
CA LEU A 424 15.43 16.39 18.94
C LEU A 424 15.95 17.35 20.01
N THR A 425 15.30 18.52 20.13
CA THR A 425 15.57 19.53 21.16
C THR A 425 15.38 18.93 22.55
N ALA A 426 14.23 18.30 22.81
CA ALA A 426 13.95 17.66 24.09
C ALA A 426 14.98 16.59 24.46
N MET A 427 15.38 15.73 23.51
CA MET A 427 16.45 14.74 23.77
C MET A 427 17.79 15.40 24.08
N ALA A 428 18.16 16.47 23.37
CA ALA A 428 19.40 17.19 23.60
C ALA A 428 19.42 17.89 24.97
N GLU A 429 18.33 18.57 25.34
CA GLU A 429 18.17 19.22 26.66
C GLU A 429 18.19 18.20 27.80
N LEU A 430 17.52 17.06 27.63
CA LEU A 430 17.58 15.93 28.58
C LEU A 430 19.02 15.43 28.73
N ALA A 431 19.76 15.22 27.65
CA ALA A 431 21.17 14.82 27.73
C ALA A 431 22.02 15.86 28.48
N GLN A 432 21.89 17.14 28.12
CA GLN A 432 22.66 18.23 28.73
C GLN A 432 22.37 18.39 30.23
N SER A 433 21.11 18.25 30.65
CA SER A 433 20.75 18.32 32.08
C SER A 433 21.36 17.20 32.92
N HIS A 434 21.75 16.08 32.29
CA HIS A 434 22.49 14.97 32.90
C HIS A 434 24.01 15.05 32.66
N GLY A 435 24.53 16.18 32.16
CA GLY A 435 25.96 16.38 31.89
C GLY A 435 26.48 15.59 30.68
N ILE A 436 25.60 15.06 29.84
CA ILE A 436 25.95 14.30 28.64
C ILE A 436 26.15 15.27 27.47
N LYS A 437 27.30 15.20 26.80
CA LYS A 437 27.59 16.03 25.62
C LYS A 437 26.82 15.50 24.41
N VAL A 438 26.31 16.40 23.58
CA VAL A 438 25.43 16.03 22.45
C VAL A 438 26.14 16.23 21.12
N VAL A 439 26.12 15.20 20.30
CA VAL A 439 26.43 15.24 18.87
C VAL A 439 25.13 15.04 18.10
N LEU A 440 24.62 16.09 17.46
CA LEU A 440 23.49 16.02 16.54
C LEU A 440 23.98 15.73 15.14
N SER A 441 23.32 14.79 14.45
CA SER A 441 23.67 14.42 13.09
C SER A 441 22.69 14.98 12.07
N SER A 442 23.20 15.32 10.88
CA SER A 442 22.37 15.43 9.69
C SER A 442 21.64 14.10 9.44
N VAL A 443 20.34 14.15 9.18
CA VAL A 443 19.62 13.05 8.54
C VAL A 443 20.29 12.76 7.19
N VAL A 444 20.57 11.48 6.92
CA VAL A 444 21.23 11.06 5.67
C VAL A 444 20.35 11.38 4.45
N PRO A 445 20.94 11.53 3.26
CA PRO A 445 20.18 11.86 2.05
C PRO A 445 19.23 10.72 1.66
N ALA A 446 18.01 11.04 1.23
CA ALA A 446 17.08 10.11 0.64
C ALA A 446 16.28 10.83 -0.44
N PHE A 447 16.24 10.26 -1.65
CA PHE A 447 15.49 10.86 -2.77
C PHE A 447 14.00 10.50 -2.69
N ASP A 448 13.72 9.25 -2.34
CA ASP A 448 12.39 8.72 -2.06
C ASP A 448 12.49 7.63 -0.98
N TYR A 449 11.35 7.24 -0.41
CA TYR A 449 11.29 6.08 0.48
C TYR A 449 10.66 4.91 -0.26
N PRO A 450 11.39 3.83 -0.55
CA PRO A 450 10.83 2.71 -1.30
C PRO A 450 9.56 2.14 -0.66
N TRP A 451 9.51 2.04 0.68
CA TRP A 451 8.34 1.55 1.41
C TRP A 451 7.19 2.56 1.53
N ARG A 452 7.43 3.84 1.18
CA ARG A 452 6.48 4.97 1.24
C ARG A 452 6.74 5.94 0.06
N PRO A 453 6.54 5.52 -1.19
CA PRO A 453 7.00 6.27 -2.35
C PRO A 453 6.21 7.57 -2.56
N GLY A 454 6.83 8.55 -3.21
CA GLY A 454 6.20 9.82 -3.60
C GLY A 454 6.15 10.87 -2.49
N LEU A 455 6.85 10.66 -1.37
CA LEU A 455 6.86 11.60 -0.24
C LEU A 455 7.80 12.80 -0.45
N GLN A 456 8.62 12.78 -1.50
CA GLN A 456 9.60 13.81 -1.85
C GLN A 456 10.49 14.22 -0.64
N PRO A 457 11.16 13.25 0.05
CA PRO A 457 11.88 13.51 1.27
C PRO A 457 13.12 14.39 1.11
N ALA A 458 13.74 14.43 -0.06
CA ALA A 458 14.98 15.17 -0.34
C ALA A 458 14.98 16.62 0.19
N GLU A 459 13.96 17.41 -0.13
CA GLU A 459 13.85 18.80 0.33
C GLU A 459 13.51 18.91 1.81
N LYS A 460 12.71 17.98 2.34
CA LYS A 460 12.33 17.94 3.76
C LYS A 460 13.55 17.64 4.64
N ILE A 461 14.36 16.66 4.23
CA ILE A 461 15.63 16.31 4.87
C ILE A 461 16.61 17.49 4.83
N PHE A 462 16.76 18.13 3.67
CA PHE A 462 17.64 19.29 3.53
C PHE A 462 17.26 20.41 4.50
N LYS A 463 15.96 20.77 4.58
CA LYS A 463 15.44 21.78 5.51
C LYS A 463 15.62 21.38 6.97
N LEU A 464 15.28 20.14 7.33
CA LEU A 464 15.45 19.64 8.69
C LEU A 464 16.94 19.71 9.12
N ASN A 465 17.87 19.34 8.24
CA ASN A 465 19.30 19.42 8.53
C ASN A 465 19.78 20.86 8.77
N GLN A 466 19.21 21.86 8.07
CA GLN A 466 19.48 23.28 8.34
C GLN A 466 18.97 23.70 9.72
N MET A 467 17.79 23.21 10.14
CA MET A 467 17.26 23.45 11.48
C MET A 467 18.15 22.82 12.56
N ILE A 468 18.51 21.55 12.40
CA ILE A 468 19.38 20.81 13.34
C ILE A 468 20.73 21.51 13.49
N ARG A 469 21.36 21.89 12.39
CA ARG A 469 22.65 22.60 12.41
C ARG A 469 22.54 23.93 13.13
N SER A 470 21.55 24.74 12.77
CA SER A 470 21.35 26.08 13.37
C SER A 470 21.12 25.97 14.88
N TRP A 471 20.32 24.99 15.31
CA TRP A 471 20.08 24.74 16.73
C TRP A 471 21.35 24.26 17.45
N ALA A 472 22.10 23.32 16.86
CA ALA A 472 23.34 22.82 17.45
C ALA A 472 24.37 23.92 17.68
N ASP A 473 24.52 24.83 16.70
CA ASP A 473 25.43 25.98 16.78
C ASP A 473 25.03 26.94 17.92
N GLN A 474 23.73 27.18 18.11
CA GLN A 474 23.19 28.04 19.17
C GLN A 474 23.33 27.43 20.58
N HIS A 475 23.27 26.11 20.71
CA HIS A 475 23.23 25.40 22.00
C HIS A 475 24.55 24.70 22.35
N GLN A 476 25.66 25.14 21.73
CA GLN A 476 27.02 24.62 21.94
C GLN A 476 27.17 23.11 21.73
N CYS A 477 26.25 22.47 21.03
CA CYS A 477 26.36 21.06 20.64
C CYS A 477 27.37 20.89 19.50
N VAL A 478 27.68 19.65 19.13
CA VAL A 478 28.47 19.36 17.93
C VAL A 478 27.53 18.87 16.84
N TYR A 479 27.68 19.38 15.62
CA TYR A 479 26.94 18.92 14.45
C TYR A 479 27.84 18.04 13.56
N VAL A 480 27.36 16.87 13.15
CA VAL A 480 28.02 15.99 12.16
C VAL A 480 27.23 15.94 10.85
N ASP A 481 27.89 16.29 9.75
CA ASP A 481 27.28 16.43 8.42
C ASP A 481 27.55 15.22 7.53
N TYR A 482 26.76 14.16 7.69
CA TYR A 482 26.74 13.03 6.76
C TYR A 482 26.09 13.39 5.42
N PHE A 483 25.06 14.24 5.45
CA PHE A 483 24.26 14.58 4.28
C PHE A 483 25.14 15.11 3.13
N SER A 484 25.95 16.13 3.42
CA SER A 484 26.85 16.71 2.40
C SER A 484 27.88 15.72 1.87
N ALA A 485 28.30 14.73 2.66
CA ALA A 485 29.29 13.73 2.27
C ALA A 485 28.72 12.58 1.43
N MET A 486 27.40 12.38 1.47
CA MET A 486 26.73 11.21 0.90
C MET A 486 25.69 11.54 -0.18
N ALA A 487 25.32 12.81 -0.35
CA ALA A 487 24.28 13.23 -1.28
C ALA A 487 24.75 13.20 -2.75
N ASP A 488 23.85 12.81 -3.65
CA ASP A 488 23.94 13.08 -5.08
C ASP A 488 23.35 14.46 -5.44
N GLU A 489 23.39 14.82 -6.72
CA GLU A 489 22.83 16.07 -7.27
C GLU A 489 21.31 16.22 -7.09
N ARG A 490 20.60 15.12 -6.83
CA ARG A 490 19.16 15.08 -6.54
C ARG A 490 18.88 15.12 -5.05
N LYS A 491 19.90 15.34 -4.19
CA LYS A 491 19.81 15.26 -2.74
C LYS A 491 19.39 13.86 -2.23
N GLY A 492 19.60 12.83 -3.04
CA GLY A 492 19.43 11.42 -2.69
C GLY A 492 20.73 10.78 -2.21
N LEU A 493 20.64 9.58 -1.64
CA LEU A 493 21.82 8.80 -1.30
C LEU A 493 22.58 8.45 -2.58
N ARG A 494 23.85 8.83 -2.68
CA ARG A 494 24.68 8.56 -3.86
C ARG A 494 24.74 7.06 -4.14
N ALA A 495 24.62 6.71 -5.43
CA ALA A 495 24.70 5.33 -5.90
C ALA A 495 25.96 4.61 -5.39
N GLY A 496 25.80 3.34 -4.98
CA GLY A 496 26.85 2.52 -4.39
C GLY A 496 27.07 2.73 -2.89
N LEU A 497 26.43 3.73 -2.26
CA LEU A 497 26.47 3.92 -0.80
C LEU A 497 25.32 3.24 -0.06
N GLY A 498 24.34 2.70 -0.78
CA GLY A 498 23.18 1.98 -0.25
C GLY A 498 22.40 1.33 -1.38
N ASP A 499 21.64 0.29 -1.06
CA ASP A 499 20.94 -0.54 -2.06
C ASP A 499 19.51 -0.05 -2.35
N ASP A 500 18.89 0.61 -1.37
CA ASP A 500 17.50 1.07 -1.42
C ASP A 500 17.37 2.60 -1.50
N GLY A 501 18.49 3.32 -1.58
CA GLY A 501 18.53 4.78 -1.62
C GLY A 501 18.27 5.48 -0.28
N VAL A 502 18.21 4.74 0.83
CA VAL A 502 17.97 5.28 2.19
C VAL A 502 18.97 4.74 3.21
N HIS A 503 19.17 3.42 3.25
CA HIS A 503 20.02 2.76 4.22
C HIS A 503 21.45 2.62 3.68
N PRO A 504 22.47 3.14 4.40
CA PRO A 504 23.86 2.95 4.01
C PRO A 504 24.26 1.47 3.98
N ASN A 505 24.98 1.06 2.94
CA ASN A 505 25.72 -0.20 2.96
C ASN A 505 27.09 0.02 3.64
N LEU A 506 27.97 -1.00 3.64
CA LEU A 506 29.30 -0.88 4.26
C LEU A 506 30.11 0.31 3.70
N ALA A 507 30.07 0.57 2.39
CA ALA A 507 30.77 1.71 1.81
C ALA A 507 30.20 3.05 2.28
N GLY A 508 28.88 3.13 2.46
CA GLY A 508 28.22 4.28 3.09
C GLY A 508 28.65 4.49 4.54
N TYR A 509 28.67 3.44 5.37
CA TYR A 509 29.15 3.56 6.75
C TYR A 509 30.61 3.99 6.85
N ARG A 510 31.48 3.51 5.96
CA ARG A 510 32.89 3.94 5.90
C ARG A 510 33.06 5.43 5.61
N ILE A 511 32.07 6.10 5.01
CA ILE A 511 32.06 7.57 4.89
C ILE A 511 31.64 8.23 6.21
N MET A 512 30.67 7.65 6.92
CA MET A 512 30.13 8.19 8.16
C MET A 512 31.12 8.08 9.35
N GLU A 513 31.87 6.99 9.44
CA GLU A 513 32.79 6.68 10.55
C GLU A 513 33.79 7.80 10.87
N PRO A 514 34.63 8.30 9.94
CA PRO A 514 35.60 9.35 10.26
C PRO A 514 34.94 10.67 10.64
N LEU A 515 33.73 10.94 10.12
CA LEU A 515 32.99 12.16 10.43
C LEU A 515 32.47 12.13 11.87
N VAL A 516 31.92 10.99 12.31
CA VAL A 516 31.41 10.85 13.67
C VAL A 516 32.51 10.77 14.72
N GLU A 517 33.62 10.08 14.42
CA GLU A 517 34.79 10.01 15.31
C GLU A 517 35.37 11.41 15.58
N LYS A 518 35.44 12.24 14.53
CA LYS A 518 35.85 13.64 14.65
C LYS A 518 34.86 14.44 15.52
N ALA A 519 33.57 14.26 15.31
CA ALA A 519 32.53 14.96 16.08
C ALA A 519 32.52 14.55 17.56
N ILE A 520 32.64 13.25 17.85
CA ILE A 520 32.78 12.72 19.22
C ILE A 520 34.04 13.31 19.89
N SER A 521 35.16 13.32 19.18
CA SER A 521 36.42 13.90 19.69
C SER A 521 36.30 15.40 19.98
N GLN A 522 35.49 16.13 19.21
CA GLN A 522 35.18 17.55 19.47
C GLN A 522 34.28 17.71 20.69
N ALA A 523 33.24 16.87 20.82
CA ALA A 523 32.31 16.92 21.94
C ALA A 523 33.00 16.62 23.28
N LEU A 524 33.94 15.66 23.30
CA LEU A 524 34.73 15.33 24.51
C LEU A 524 35.69 16.44 24.96
N LYS A 525 35.98 17.42 24.10
CA LYS A 525 36.84 18.58 24.42
C LYS A 525 36.08 19.79 24.95
N LYS A 526 34.76 19.83 24.74
CA LYS A 526 33.85 20.86 25.27
C LYS A 526 33.35 20.42 26.63
#